data_AF-A0A414S672-F1
#
_entry.id   AF-A0A414S672-F1
#
_cell.length_a   1.000
_cell.length_b   1.000
_cell.length_c   1.000
_cell.angle_alpha   90.00
_cell.angle_beta   90.00
_cell.angle_gamma   90.00
#
_symmetry.space_group_name_H-M   'P 1'
#
loop_
_entity.id
_entity.type
_entity.pdbx_description
1 polymer ?
#
loop_
_entity_poly.entity_id
_entity_poly.type
_entity_poly.pdbx_seq_one_letter_code
_entity_poly.pdbx_strand_id
1 'polypeptide(L)'
;MQTCQEDYRIKLGDDAYIIYINPFGMKENPTEDMIALMSYLRGEMIKRNSFIEDLDAAVKRAREKEDWKVEYMALSLKFQDAMEEGRAEGRAEMQQNIVIKLLSANQFSDKEIYSIVDISEEKLEEYKKMYMD
;
A
#
# COMPACT_ATOMS: atom_id res chain seq x y z
N MET A 1 -17.05 -35.98 9.37
CA MET A 1 -16.95 -34.63 9.95
C MET A 1 -15.75 -34.64 10.86
N GLN A 2 -14.64 -34.05 10.44
CA GLN A 2 -13.45 -33.97 11.28
C GLN A 2 -13.71 -32.89 12.34
N THR A 3 -13.32 -33.14 13.58
CA THR A 3 -13.48 -32.18 14.68
C THR A 3 -12.13 -31.98 15.35
N CYS A 4 -11.93 -30.83 15.98
CA CYS A 4 -10.74 -30.60 16.78
C CYS A 4 -10.66 -31.65 17.90
N GLN A 5 -9.47 -32.22 18.11
CA GLN A 5 -9.25 -33.23 19.15
C GLN A 5 -9.35 -32.63 20.57
N GLU A 6 -9.04 -31.34 20.71
CA GLU A 6 -9.08 -30.62 22.00
C GLU A 6 -10.47 -29.97 22.27
N ASP A 7 -11.23 -29.61 21.23
CA ASP A 7 -12.60 -29.08 21.36
C ASP A 7 -13.52 -29.61 20.27
N TYR A 8 -14.31 -30.62 20.61
CA TYR A 8 -15.25 -31.28 19.69
C TYR A 8 -16.37 -30.37 19.14
N ARG A 9 -16.54 -29.16 19.69
CA ARG A 9 -17.49 -28.16 19.15
C ARG A 9 -16.96 -27.51 17.88
N ILE A 10 -15.64 -27.54 17.66
CA ILE A 10 -14.98 -27.00 16.47
C ILE A 10 -15.04 -28.07 15.37
N LYS A 11 -15.85 -27.79 14.34
CA LYS A 11 -15.97 -28.64 13.15
C LYS A 11 -14.94 -28.20 12.11
N LEU A 12 -14.08 -29.12 11.69
CA LEU A 12 -13.12 -28.94 10.61
C LEU A 12 -13.77 -29.51 9.35
N GLY A 13 -14.12 -28.61 8.43
CA GLY A 13 -14.93 -28.91 7.24
C GLY A 13 -14.17 -29.55 6.09
N ASP A 14 -12.85 -29.65 6.20
CA ASP A 14 -11.94 -29.92 5.10
C ASP A 14 -11.04 -31.12 5.46
N ASP A 15 -10.58 -31.90 4.48
CA ASP A 15 -9.63 -33.01 4.66
C ASP A 15 -8.19 -32.54 5.01
N ALA A 16 -8.04 -31.26 5.38
CA ALA A 16 -6.78 -30.65 5.77
C ALA A 16 -6.52 -30.79 7.28
N TYR A 17 -5.26 -31.06 7.63
CA TYR A 17 -4.81 -30.99 9.02
C TYR A 17 -4.63 -29.52 9.43
N ILE A 18 -5.50 -29.03 10.32
CA ILE A 18 -5.47 -27.65 10.82
C ILE A 18 -4.93 -27.67 12.26
N ILE A 19 -3.86 -26.92 12.53
CA ILE A 19 -3.27 -26.75 13.86
C ILE A 19 -3.59 -25.33 14.34
N TYR A 20 -4.30 -25.22 15.45
CA TYR A 20 -4.54 -23.95 16.13
C TYR A 20 -3.51 -23.78 17.25
N ILE A 21 -2.78 -22.67 17.22
CA ILE A 21 -1.77 -22.35 18.23
C ILE A 21 -2.12 -21.01 18.86
N ASN A 22 -2.31 -21.00 20.18
CA ASN A 22 -2.38 -19.78 20.97
C ASN A 22 -1.07 -19.58 21.74
N PRO A 23 -0.22 -18.60 21.36
CA PRO A 23 1.07 -18.37 22.02
C PRO A 23 0.95 -17.82 23.44
N PHE A 24 -0.24 -17.36 23.85
CA PHE A 24 -0.55 -16.95 25.22
C PHE A 24 -1.34 -18.02 26.00
N GLY A 25 -1.64 -19.15 25.36
CA GLY A 25 -2.33 -20.27 25.99
C GLY A 25 -1.44 -21.00 26.99
N MET A 26 -2.06 -21.56 28.02
CA MET A 26 -1.40 -22.47 28.94
C MET A 26 -1.67 -23.91 28.51
N LYS A 27 -0.60 -24.67 28.25
CA LYS A 27 -0.66 -26.10 28.01
C LYS A 27 -0.04 -26.82 29.20
N GLU A 28 -0.65 -27.91 29.66
CA GLU A 28 -0.02 -28.76 30.67
C GLU A 28 1.20 -29.47 30.05
N ASN A 29 2.36 -29.38 30.72
CA ASN A 29 3.62 -30.02 30.35
C ASN A 29 4.08 -29.77 28.89
N PRO A 30 4.34 -28.51 28.49
CA PRO A 30 4.86 -28.23 27.16
C PRO A 30 6.32 -28.70 27.02
N THR A 31 6.69 -29.19 25.84
CA THR A 31 8.09 -29.48 25.50
C THR A 31 8.91 -28.19 25.44
N GLU A 32 10.23 -28.29 25.58
CA GLU A 32 11.14 -27.14 25.51
C GLU A 32 11.03 -26.40 24.16
N ASP A 33 10.92 -27.14 23.06
CA ASP A 33 10.69 -26.57 21.72
C ASP A 33 9.35 -25.84 21.61
N MET A 34 8.30 -26.36 22.25
CA MET A 34 7.00 -25.70 22.26
C MET A 34 7.07 -24.39 23.04
N ILE A 35 7.73 -24.38 24.21
CA ILE A 35 7.96 -23.14 24.98
C ILE A 35 8.72 -22.12 24.13
N ALA A 36 9.78 -22.57 23.45
CA ALA A 36 10.61 -21.73 22.60
C ALA A 36 9.82 -21.17 21.41
N LEU A 37 8.95 -21.97 20.78
CA LEU A 37 8.05 -21.55 19.71
C LEU A 37 7.06 -20.50 20.20
N MET A 38 6.43 -20.71 21.35
CA MET A 38 5.48 -19.73 21.88
C MET A 38 6.19 -18.40 22.22
N SER A 39 7.39 -18.44 22.80
CA SER A 39 8.21 -17.23 23.04
C SER A 39 8.57 -16.51 21.73
N TYR A 40 8.94 -17.26 20.68
CA TYR A 40 9.19 -16.71 19.36
C TYR A 40 7.96 -16.00 18.79
N LEU A 41 6.79 -16.66 18.85
CA LEU A 41 5.52 -16.09 18.38
C LEU A 41 5.05 -14.86 19.17
N ARG A 42 5.43 -14.75 20.45
CA ARG A 42 5.19 -13.55 21.28
C ARG A 42 6.16 -12.40 21.01
N GLY A 43 7.20 -12.61 20.20
CA GLY A 43 8.25 -11.61 19.95
C GLY A 43 9.18 -11.39 21.14
N GLU A 44 9.29 -12.38 22.03
CA GLU A 44 10.20 -12.33 23.18
C GLU A 44 11.64 -12.63 22.76
N MET A 45 12.59 -12.37 23.68
CA MET A 45 13.99 -12.72 23.46
C MET A 45 14.14 -14.22 23.24
N ILE A 46 14.63 -14.59 22.05
CA ILE A 46 14.78 -15.97 21.62
C ILE A 46 15.80 -16.67 22.53
N LYS A 47 15.36 -17.71 23.24
CA LYS A 47 16.29 -18.64 23.91
C LYS A 47 17.06 -19.41 22.84
N ARG A 48 18.36 -19.63 23.05
CA ARG A 48 19.18 -20.46 22.15
C ARG A 48 18.59 -21.87 22.06
N ASN A 49 17.92 -22.15 20.96
CA ASN A 49 17.32 -23.43 20.63
C ASN A 49 17.47 -23.60 19.11
N SER A 50 18.05 -24.72 18.66
CA SER A 50 18.32 -25.00 17.25
C SER A 50 17.06 -24.94 16.38
N PHE A 51 15.92 -25.40 16.90
CA PHE A 51 14.64 -25.33 16.19
C PHE A 51 14.22 -23.88 15.89
N ILE A 52 14.39 -22.96 16.85
CA ILE A 52 14.02 -21.56 16.66
C ILE A 52 15.04 -20.82 15.78
N GLU A 53 16.31 -21.18 15.86
CA GLU A 53 17.34 -20.63 14.98
C GLU A 53 17.05 -20.98 13.50
N ASP A 54 16.70 -22.24 13.21
CA ASP A 54 16.31 -22.68 11.87
C ASP A 54 15.03 -22.00 11.39
N LEU A 55 14.02 -21.89 12.28
CA LEU A 55 12.76 -21.21 11.99
C LEU A 55 12.99 -19.73 11.67
N ASP A 56 13.75 -19.02 12.50
CA ASP A 56 14.04 -17.60 12.32
C ASP A 56 14.82 -17.35 11.03
N ALA A 57 15.78 -18.22 10.70
CA ALA A 57 16.51 -18.16 9.43
C ALA A 57 15.58 -18.38 8.22
N ALA A 58 14.59 -19.29 8.32
CA ALA A 58 13.59 -19.49 7.28
C ALA A 58 12.65 -18.28 7.13
N VAL A 59 12.19 -17.69 8.25
CA VAL A 59 11.36 -16.48 8.26
C VAL A 59 12.12 -15.29 7.67
N LYS A 60 13.38 -15.10 8.04
CA LYS A 60 14.26 -14.07 7.46
C LYS A 60 14.41 -14.24 5.94
N ARG A 61 14.72 -15.45 5.47
CA ARG A 61 14.79 -15.73 4.02
C ARG A 61 13.46 -15.47 3.31
N ALA A 62 12.33 -15.83 3.93
CA ALA A 62 11.01 -15.57 3.35
C ALA A 62 10.70 -14.07 3.26
N ARG A 63 11.10 -13.29 4.28
CA ARG A 63 11.00 -11.82 4.29
C ARG A 63 11.94 -11.14 3.30
N GLU A 64 13.10 -11.74 3.06
CA GLU A 64 14.13 -11.20 2.17
C GLU A 64 13.85 -11.41 0.68
N LYS A 65 12.84 -12.22 0.31
CA LYS A 65 12.48 -12.47 -1.10
C LYS A 65 12.44 -11.15 -1.89
N GLU A 66 13.42 -11.01 -2.78
CA GLU A 66 13.65 -9.81 -3.60
C GLU A 66 12.44 -9.46 -4.48
N ASP A 67 11.65 -10.46 -4.88
CA ASP A 67 10.46 -10.27 -5.71
C ASP A 67 9.49 -9.25 -5.10
N TRP A 68 9.28 -9.29 -3.78
CA TRP A 68 8.41 -8.32 -3.10
C TRP A 68 9.03 -6.94 -3.01
N LYS A 69 10.37 -6.83 -3.00
CA LYS A 69 11.04 -5.53 -3.06
C LYS A 69 10.86 -4.88 -4.43
N VAL A 70 10.96 -5.68 -5.51
CA VAL A 70 10.73 -5.20 -6.88
C VAL A 70 9.27 -4.78 -7.07
N GLU A 71 8.32 -5.62 -6.65
CA GLU A 71 6.88 -5.30 -6.72
C GLU A 71 6.54 -4.06 -5.90
N TYR A 72 7.08 -3.94 -4.68
CA TYR A 72 6.87 -2.77 -3.83
C TYR A 72 7.47 -1.50 -4.44
N MET A 73 8.68 -1.58 -5.01
CA MET A 73 9.31 -0.43 -5.71
C MET A 73 8.50 -0.01 -6.93
N ALA A 74 8.04 -0.96 -7.75
CA ALA A 74 7.20 -0.67 -8.90
C ALA A 74 5.86 -0.03 -8.49
N LEU A 75 5.25 -0.50 -7.40
CA LEU A 75 4.05 0.10 -6.85
C LEU A 75 4.31 1.53 -6.33
N SER A 76 5.44 1.75 -5.66
CA SER A 76 5.84 3.07 -5.18
C SER A 76 6.06 4.07 -6.32
N LEU A 77 6.70 3.64 -7.42
CA LEU A 77 6.89 4.46 -8.61
C LEU A 77 5.54 4.84 -9.24
N LYS A 78 4.62 3.88 -9.39
CA LYS A 78 3.26 4.16 -9.89
C LYS A 78 2.53 5.21 -9.06
N PHE A 79 2.65 5.16 -7.73
CA PHE A 79 2.04 6.18 -6.87
C PHE A 79 2.71 7.55 -7.02
N GLN A 80 4.03 7.59 -7.22
CA GLN A 80 4.73 8.84 -7.48
C GLN A 80 4.28 9.45 -8.81
N ASP A 81 4.24 8.66 -9.89
CA ASP A 81 3.79 9.10 -11.21
C ASP A 81 2.36 9.67 -11.15
N ALA A 82 1.45 8.94 -10.50
CA ALA A 82 0.07 9.40 -10.32
C ALA A 82 -0.04 10.71 -9.49
N MET A 83 0.83 10.91 -8.49
CA MET A 83 0.88 12.16 -7.74
C MET A 83 1.44 13.33 -8.59
N GLU A 84 2.43 13.07 -9.44
CA GLU A 84 2.98 14.08 -10.34
C GLU A 84 1.98 14.47 -11.42
N GLU A 85 1.27 13.49 -12.00
CA GLU A 85 0.18 13.68 -12.94
C GLU A 85 -0.96 14.50 -12.31
N GLY A 86 -1.46 14.10 -11.13
CA GLY A 86 -2.50 14.86 -10.44
C GLY A 86 -2.10 16.30 -10.07
N ARG A 87 -0.81 16.55 -9.77
CA ARG A 87 -0.30 17.92 -9.59
C ARG A 87 -0.27 18.70 -10.90
N ALA A 88 0.07 18.06 -12.02
CA ALA A 88 0.07 18.70 -13.33
C ALA A 88 -1.35 19.02 -13.79
N GLU A 89 -2.29 18.08 -13.64
CA GLU A 89 -3.72 18.28 -13.89
C GLU A 89 -4.27 19.42 -13.04
N GLY A 90 -4.03 19.42 -11.72
CA GLY A 90 -4.52 20.50 -10.85
C GLY A 90 -3.96 21.89 -11.21
N ARG A 91 -2.71 21.97 -11.70
CA ARG A 91 -2.17 23.24 -12.24
C ARG A 91 -2.88 23.64 -13.53
N ALA A 92 -3.08 22.71 -14.45
CA ALA A 92 -3.77 22.97 -15.71
C ALA A 92 -5.22 23.40 -15.50
N GLU A 93 -5.96 22.74 -14.61
CA GLU A 93 -7.33 23.11 -14.23
C GLU A 93 -7.37 24.50 -13.59
N MET A 94 -6.41 24.82 -12.72
CA MET A 94 -6.34 26.16 -12.12
C MET A 94 -6.06 27.24 -13.18
N GLN A 95 -5.11 26.99 -14.10
CA GLN A 95 -4.82 27.91 -15.20
C GLN A 95 -6.04 28.12 -16.10
N GLN A 96 -6.72 27.03 -16.49
CA GLN A 96 -7.95 27.09 -17.28
C GLN A 96 -9.04 27.91 -16.58
N ASN A 97 -9.29 27.66 -15.29
CA ASN A 97 -10.29 28.39 -14.51
C ASN A 97 -9.97 29.89 -14.40
N ILE A 98 -8.69 30.26 -14.27
CA ILE A 98 -8.27 31.66 -14.28
C ILE A 98 -8.51 32.29 -15.64
N VAL A 99 -8.11 31.62 -16.73
CA VAL A 99 -8.34 32.08 -18.11
C VAL A 99 -9.82 32.34 -18.36
N ILE A 100 -10.69 31.38 -18.02
CA ILE A 100 -12.15 31.52 -18.19
C ILE A 100 -12.69 32.75 -17.44
N LYS A 101 -12.23 32.98 -16.20
CA LYS A 101 -12.64 34.15 -15.41
C LYS A 101 -12.16 35.47 -16.02
N LEU A 102 -10.93 35.51 -16.54
CA LEU A 102 -10.37 36.71 -17.18
C LEU A 102 -11.07 37.03 -18.51
N LEU A 103 -11.35 36.01 -19.33
CA LEU A 103 -12.12 36.16 -20.56
C LEU A 103 -13.55 36.65 -20.26
N SER A 104 -14.21 36.05 -19.27
CA SER A 104 -15.56 36.46 -18.85
C SER A 104 -15.62 37.88 -18.31
N ALA A 105 -14.54 38.37 -17.69
CA ALA A 105 -14.45 39.76 -17.22
C ALA A 105 -14.35 40.76 -18.39
N ASN A 106 -13.85 40.33 -19.56
CA ASN A 106 -13.71 41.12 -20.78
C ASN A 106 -12.96 42.46 -20.56
N GLN A 107 -12.00 42.46 -19.63
CA GLN A 107 -11.19 43.62 -19.24
C GLN A 107 -9.73 43.52 -19.71
N PHE A 108 -9.32 42.36 -20.19
CA PHE A 108 -7.94 42.05 -20.56
C PHE A 108 -7.89 41.57 -22.01
N SER A 109 -6.85 41.98 -22.74
CA SER A 109 -6.54 41.43 -24.05
C SER A 109 -5.96 40.02 -23.94
N ASP A 110 -6.06 39.24 -25.01
CA ASP A 110 -5.48 37.89 -25.06
C ASP A 110 -3.99 37.87 -24.71
N LYS A 111 -3.24 38.89 -25.14
CA LYS A 111 -1.82 39.06 -24.83
C LYS A 111 -1.55 39.23 -23.34
N GLU A 112 -2.42 39.95 -22.65
CA GLU A 112 -2.32 40.11 -21.19
C GLU A 112 -2.69 38.82 -20.49
N ILE A 113 -3.73 38.10 -20.97
CA ILE A 113 -4.20 36.87 -20.32
C ILE A 113 -3.14 35.77 -20.35
N TYR A 114 -2.57 35.42 -21.51
CA TYR A 114 -1.57 34.34 -21.54
C TYR A 114 -0.29 34.74 -20.80
N SER A 115 0.03 36.03 -20.74
CA SER A 115 1.15 36.54 -19.92
C SER A 115 0.88 36.49 -18.41
N ILE A 116 -0.36 36.73 -17.96
CA ILE A 116 -0.73 36.70 -16.54
C ILE A 116 -0.75 35.26 -16.00
N VAL A 117 -1.28 34.33 -16.80
CA VAL A 117 -1.46 32.93 -16.41
C VAL A 117 -0.20 32.08 -16.68
N ASP A 118 0.80 32.70 -17.33
CA ASP A 118 2.07 32.08 -17.75
C ASP A 118 1.83 30.83 -18.60
N ILE A 119 1.10 31.04 -19.70
CA ILE A 119 0.77 29.99 -20.68
C ILE A 119 1.12 30.43 -22.10
N SER A 120 1.24 29.48 -23.02
CA SER A 120 1.42 29.79 -24.44
C SER A 120 0.13 30.30 -25.06
N GLU A 121 0.27 31.03 -26.18
CA GLU A 121 -0.88 31.46 -27.00
C GLU A 121 -1.70 30.25 -27.49
N GLU A 122 -1.03 29.14 -27.85
CA GLU A 122 -1.68 27.89 -28.22
C GLU A 122 -2.57 27.33 -27.09
N LYS A 123 -2.09 27.35 -25.85
CA LYS A 123 -2.85 26.87 -24.68
C LYS A 123 -4.04 27.77 -24.36
N LEU A 124 -3.89 29.08 -24.57
CA LEU A 124 -5.00 30.03 -24.44
C LEU A 124 -6.12 29.70 -25.44
N GLU A 125 -5.78 29.43 -26.71
CA GLU A 125 -6.77 29.06 -27.73
C GLU A 125 -7.44 27.70 -27.44
N GLU A 126 -6.70 26.73 -26.89
CA GLU A 126 -7.27 25.46 -26.42
C GLU A 126 -8.33 25.68 -25.33
N TYR A 127 -8.01 26.49 -24.31
CA TYR A 127 -8.94 26.79 -23.23
C TYR A 127 -10.15 27.62 -23.69
N LYS A 128 -9.96 28.53 -24.64
CA LYS A 128 -11.07 29.28 -25.27
C LYS A 128 -12.02 28.35 -26.00
N LYS A 129 -11.50 27.37 -26.76
CA LYS A 129 -12.33 26.39 -27.46
C LYS A 129 -13.17 25.57 -26.48
N MET A 130 -12.55 25.06 -25.41
CA MET A 130 -13.26 24.34 -24.34
C MET A 130 -14.32 25.18 -23.60
N TYR A 131 -14.17 26.50 -23.57
CA TYR A 131 -15.14 27.42 -22.98
C TYR A 131 -16.34 27.73 -23.90
N MET A 132 -16.13 27.65 -25.22
CA MET A 132 -17.16 27.95 -26.23
C MET A 132 -17.98 26.72 -26.67
N ASP A 133 -17.51 25.51 -26.34
CA ASP A 133 -18.22 24.23 -26.50
C ASP A 133 -19.18 23.97 -25.32
#